data_AF-A0A926ZID0-F1
#
_entry.id   AF-A0A926ZID0-F1
#
_cell.length_a   1.000
_cell.length_b   1.000
_cell.length_c   1.000
_cell.angle_alpha   90.00
_cell.angle_beta   90.00
_cell.angle_gamma   90.00
#
_symmetry.space_group_name_H-M   'P 1'
#
loop_
_entity.id
_entity.type
_entity.pdbx_description
1 polymer ?
#
loop_
_entity_poly.entity_id
_entity_poly.type
_entity_poly.pdbx_seq_one_letter_code
_entity_poly.pdbx_strand_id
1 'polypeptide(L)' 'MFDLTAADYSLLSWIQQSGIPAHSLSLRFHPGCLMVQCQTIEDATKLWERRSILQLSGIELCFRVNGVFYLATAIK' A
#
# COMPACT_ATOMS: atom_id res chain seq x y z
N MET A 1 -15.27 15.35 -1.48
CA MET A 1 -15.68 13.99 -1.08
C MET A 1 -14.93 13.06 -2.00
N PHE A 2 -13.89 12.36 -1.51
CA PHE A 2 -13.18 11.38 -2.34
C PHE A 2 -14.06 10.14 -2.40
N ASP A 3 -14.53 9.81 -3.61
CA ASP A 3 -15.37 8.65 -3.88
C ASP A 3 -14.51 7.38 -3.73
N LEU A 4 -14.64 6.70 -2.60
CA LEU A 4 -13.81 5.54 -2.21
C LEU A 4 -14.24 4.24 -2.90
N THR A 5 -15.34 4.25 -3.66
CA THR A 5 -16.01 3.02 -4.13
C THR A 5 -15.18 2.20 -5.14
N ALA A 6 -14.29 2.83 -5.93
CA ALA A 6 -13.37 2.12 -6.83
C ALA A 6 -11.99 1.83 -6.21
N ALA A 7 -11.53 2.69 -5.29
CA ALA A 7 -10.25 2.53 -4.60
C ALA A 7 -10.24 1.28 -3.69
N ASP A 8 -11.38 0.98 -3.06
CA ASP A 8 -11.53 -0.16 -2.15
C ASP A 8 -11.28 -1.52 -2.83
N TYR A 9 -11.75 -1.74 -4.06
CA TYR A 9 -11.59 -3.03 -4.72
C TYR A 9 -10.14 -3.31 -5.15
N SER A 10 -9.43 -2.31 -5.65
CA SER A 10 -8.03 -2.46 -6.06
C SER A 10 -7.11 -2.66 -4.84
N LEU A 11 -7.39 -1.97 -3.72
CA LEU A 11 -6.65 -2.09 -2.48
C LEU A 11 -6.84 -3.47 -1.82
N LEU A 12 -8.09 -3.95 -1.75
CA LEU A 12 -8.38 -5.28 -1.24
C LEU A 12 -7.74 -6.37 -2.10
N SER A 13 -7.87 -6.25 -3.43
CA SER A 13 -7.25 -7.20 -4.38
C SER A 13 -5.73 -7.21 -4.26
N TRP A 14 -5.12 -6.04 -4.07
CA TRP A 14 -3.68 -5.90 -3.89
C TRP A 14 -3.19 -6.61 -2.61
N ILE A 15 -3.88 -6.41 -1.49
CA ILE A 15 -3.56 -7.09 -0.23
C ILE A 15 -3.76 -8.60 -0.36
N GLN A 16 -4.89 -9.05 -0.90
CA GLN A 16 -5.17 -10.47 -1.07
C GLN A 16 -4.14 -11.18 -1.96
N GLN A 17 -3.76 -10.57 -3.08
CA GLN A 17 -2.79 -11.14 -4.01
C GLN A 17 -1.34 -11.04 -3.52
N SER A 18 -1.04 -10.20 -2.53
CA SER A 18 0.28 -10.16 -1.90
C SER A 18 0.59 -11.42 -1.07
N GLY A 19 -0.45 -12.17 -0.68
CA GLY A 19 -0.32 -13.34 0.20
C GLY A 19 0.03 -12.98 1.66
N ILE A 20 0.03 -11.69 2.00
CA ILE A 20 0.34 -11.22 3.34
C ILE A 20 -0.93 -11.25 4.19
N PRO A 21 -0.86 -11.76 5.43
CA PRO A 21 -2.01 -11.74 6.32
C PRO A 21 -2.48 -10.31 6.58
N ALA A 22 -3.76 -10.03 6.33
CA ALA A 22 -4.30 -8.67 6.50
C ALA A 22 -4.11 -8.10 7.93
N HIS A 23 -4.03 -8.97 8.94
CA HIS A 23 -3.79 -8.56 10.34
C HIS A 23 -2.35 -8.12 10.62
N SER A 24 -1.38 -8.47 9.77
CA SER A 24 0.02 -7.99 9.90
C SER A 24 0.24 -6.66 9.18
N LEU A 25 -0.79 -6.13 8.51
CA LEU A 25 -0.77 -4.88 7.78
C LEU A 25 -1.66 -3.83 8.47
N SER A 26 -1.20 -2.58 8.49
CA SER A 26 -2.04 -1.45 8.84
C SER A 26 -1.96 -0.39 7.75
N LEU A 27 -3.12 0.04 7.26
CA LEU A 27 -3.22 1.00 6.17
C LEU A 27 -3.76 2.32 6.71
N ARG A 28 -3.11 3.42 6.33
CA ARG A 28 -3.54 4.77 6.68
C ARG A 28 -3.46 5.67 5.46
N PHE A 29 -4.56 6.36 5.18
CA PHE A 29 -4.56 7.43 4.19
C PHE A 29 -4.01 8.70 4.81
N HIS A 30 -2.98 9.25 4.19
CA HIS A 30 -2.46 10.60 4.41
C HIS A 30 -2.74 11.43 3.16
N PRO A 31 -2.88 12.77 3.28
CA PRO A 31 -3.03 13.63 2.10
C PRO A 31 -1.90 13.36 1.09
N GLY A 32 -2.26 12.85 -0.09
CA GLY A 32 -1.31 12.53 -1.16
C GLY A 32 -0.53 11.21 -1.01
N CYS A 33 -0.66 10.46 0.10
CA CYS A 33 0.01 9.15 0.24
C CYS A 33 -0.88 8.10 0.94
N LEU A 34 -0.87 6.88 0.39
CA LEU A 34 -1.32 5.67 1.07
C LEU A 34 -0.14 5.09 1.86
N MET A 35 -0.19 5.20 3.19
CA MET A 35 0.82 4.66 4.07
C MET A 35 0.46 3.24 4.49
N VAL A 36 1.40 2.32 4.27
CA VAL A 36 1.26 0.89 4.57
C VAL A 36 2.29 0.50 5.60
N GLN A 37 1.82 0.13 6.78
CA GLN A 37 2.67 -0.36 7.85
C GLN A 37 2.76 -1.88 7.77
N CYS A 38 3.98 -2.38 7.60
CA CYS A 38 4.33 -3.79 7.56
C CYS A 38 5.27 -4.15 8.71
N GLN A 39 5.32 -5.42 9.10
CA GLN A 39 6.26 -5.92 10.10
C GLN A 39 7.63 -6.25 9.51
N THR A 40 7.69 -6.64 8.23
CA THR A 40 8.94 -7.04 7.60
C THR A 40 9.18 -6.29 6.29
N ILE A 41 10.46 -6.23 5.89
CA ILE A 41 10.85 -5.66 4.59
C ILE A 41 10.36 -6.58 3.46
N GLU A 42 10.32 -7.89 3.71
CA GLU A 42 9.80 -8.87 2.76
C GLU A 42 8.32 -8.61 2.43
N ASP A 43 7.50 -8.31 3.43
CA ASP A 43 6.09 -7.94 3.25
C ASP A 43 5.95 -6.67 2.41
N ALA A 44 6.73 -5.63 2.72
CA ALA A 44 6.74 -4.39 1.94
C ALA A 44 7.17 -4.63 0.49
N THR A 45 8.13 -5.55 0.27
CA THR A 45 8.62 -5.91 -1.06
C THR A 45 7.55 -6.64 -1.88
N LYS A 46 6.89 -7.65 -1.30
CA LYS A 46 5.78 -8.38 -1.95
C LYS A 46 4.65 -7.43 -2.36
N LEU A 47 4.32 -6.47 -1.49
CA LEU A 47 3.34 -5.42 -1.78
C LEU A 47 3.81 -4.51 -2.92
N TRP A 48 5.08 -4.10 -2.90
CA TRP A 48 5.66 -3.24 -3.94
C TRP A 48 5.68 -3.89 -5.33
N GLU A 49 5.99 -5.18 -5.42
CA GLU A 49 5.96 -5.94 -6.67
C GLU A 49 4.57 -5.98 -7.29
N ARG A 50 3.54 -5.97 -6.44
CA ARG A 50 2.12 -5.99 -6.84
C ARG A 50 1.51 -4.59 -7.01
N ARG A 51 2.29 -3.52 -6.91
CA ARG A 51 1.80 -2.13 -6.98
C ARG A 51 1.01 -1.81 -8.25
N SER A 52 1.23 -2.54 -9.35
CA SER A 52 0.50 -2.35 -10.61
C SER A 52 -1.00 -2.62 -10.50
N ILE A 53 -1.44 -3.36 -9.46
CA ILE A 53 -2.85 -3.61 -9.16
C ILE A 53 -3.50 -2.35 -8.58
N LEU A 54 -2.74 -1.54 -7.85
CA LEU A 54 -3.24 -0.35 -7.18
C LEU A 54 -3.50 0.77 -8.20
N GLN A 55 -4.73 1.27 -8.23
CA GLN A 55 -5.09 2.46 -8.99
C GLN A 55 -5.02 3.68 -8.09
N LEU A 56 -3.80 4.13 -7.81
CA LEU A 56 -3.54 5.31 -7.00
C LEU A 56 -3.47 6.54 -7.90
N SER A 57 -4.61 7.16 -8.20
CA SER A 57 -4.81 8.34 -9.07
C SER A 57 -4.02 9.60 -8.65
N GLY A 58 -2.68 9.53 -8.65
CA GLY A 58 -1.78 10.56 -8.14
C GLY A 58 -1.47 10.46 -6.64
N ILE A 59 -1.89 9.38 -5.97
CA ILE A 59 -1.53 9.09 -4.57
C ILE A 59 -0.23 8.30 -4.55
N GLU A 60 0.73 8.70 -3.72
CA GLU A 60 1.98 7.96 -3.54
C GLU A 60 1.77 6.75 -2.62
N LEU A 61 2.59 5.71 -2.80
CA LEU A 61 2.60 4.56 -1.91
C LEU A 61 3.79 4.67 -0.96
N CYS A 62 3.55 4.67 0.35
CA CYS A 62 4.61 4.76 1.34
C CYS A 62 4.60 3.52 2.23
N PHE A 63 5.77 2.96 2.55
CA PHE A 63 5.87 1.84 3.48
C PHE A 63 6.48 2.25 4.80
N ARG A 64 5.97 1.71 5.90
CA ARG A 64 6.59 1.81 7.22
C ARG A 64 6.86 0.42 7.74
N VAL A 65 8.13 0.07 7.89
CA VAL A 65 8.55 -1.27 8.32
C VAL A 65 9.27 -1.16 9.65
N ASN A 66 8.76 -1.82 10.70
CA ASN A 66 9.34 -1.79 12.04
C ASN A 66 9.68 -0.39 12.56
N GLY A 67 8.80 0.57 12.27
CA GLY A 67 8.96 1.96 12.69
C GLY A 67 9.82 2.83 11.76
N VAL A 68 10.58 2.23 10.84
CA VAL A 68 11.39 2.92 9.81
C VAL A 68 10.52 3.22 8.59
N PHE A 69 10.64 4.43 8.05
CA PHE A 69 9.88 4.89 6.90
C PHE A 69 10.66 4.66 5.60
N TYR A 70 10.03 3.98 4.65
CA TYR A 70 10.54 3.74 3.30
C TYR A 70 9.58 4.42 2.31
N LEU A 71 10.06 5.50 1.70
CA LEU A 71 9.32 6.13 0.61
C LEU A 71 9.49 5.26 -0.64
N ALA A 72 8.41 4.65 -1.11
CA ALA A 72 8.41 3.86 -2.33
C ALA A 72 7.67 4.64 -3.42
N THR A 73 8.33 5.66 -3.97
CA THR A 73 7.80 6.41 -5.10
C THR A 73 8.03 5.62 -6.38
N ALA A 74 6.95 5.37 -7.12
CA ALA A 74 7.07 4.86 -8.47
C ALA A 74 7.56 6.03 -9.33
N ILE A 75 8.86 6.09 -9.60
CA ILE A 75 9.41 6.97 -10.63
C ILE A 75 8.76 6.53 -11.95
N LYS A 76 7.97 7.42 -12.56
CA LYS A 76 7.30 7.21 -13.85
C LYS A 76 8.29 6.88 -14.95
#